data_AF-A0A9D1WFY2-F1
#
_entry.id   AF-A0A9D1WFY2-F1
#
_cell.length_a   1.000
_cell.length_b   1.000
_cell.length_c   1.000
_cell.angle_alpha   90.00
_cell.angle_beta   90.00
_cell.angle_gamma   90.00
#
_symmetry.space_group_name_H-M   'P 1'
#
loop_
_entity.id
_entity.type
_entity.pdbx_description
1 polymer ?
#
loop_
_entity_poly.entity_id
_entity_poly.type
_entity_poly.pdbx_seq_one_letter_code
_entity_poly.pdbx_strand_id
1 'polypeptide(L)'
;MSKRQKKLQGSHIWLPILCIGLGCVAVFSCQLNIWLKHSSDREREQWVQQEARYQERIGELEQNVEDLEQELNQQQNAENLTFAGAYLSDLTEQSPGDILEEEKLDRENIGNYFTAVSIKEGDEIYQRINGKSYRENDNISLDELVYLKMLHYNFQGEIQVGEMIVHRELAEDVLEIFQELFENQYEIQSMYLVDNYWAGNGEDSDFASIEANNTSAFNYREVTGGTSLSNHAYGRAIDINPQQNPYVWFDRSGTAQWSHENADAYINRESDLAHVIDHENLCYQLFAEHGFSWGGDWDNPKDYQHFEKSLQ
;
A
#
# COMPACT_ATOMS: atom_id res chain seq x y z
N MET A 1 -9.81 56.67 28.31
CA MET A 1 -9.04 57.89 27.91
C MET A 1 -7.76 57.99 28.72
N SER A 2 -6.62 58.21 28.03
CA SER A 2 -5.38 58.89 28.49
C SER A 2 -4.54 58.22 29.60
N LYS A 3 -3.33 57.66 29.29
CA LYS A 3 -1.98 58.32 29.24
C LYS A 3 -1.51 58.83 30.62
N ARG A 4 -0.27 58.69 31.13
CA ARG A 4 1.09 58.60 30.56
C ARG A 4 2.09 58.39 31.75
N GLN A 5 3.04 57.46 31.66
CA GLN A 5 4.51 57.63 31.51
C GLN A 5 5.40 58.14 32.69
N LYS A 6 6.40 57.28 33.02
CA LYS A 6 7.83 57.50 33.38
C LYS A 6 8.13 58.06 34.81
N LYS A 7 9.19 57.69 35.55
CA LYS A 7 10.52 57.11 35.23
C LYS A 7 11.26 56.59 36.52
N LEU A 8 11.90 55.43 36.39
CA LEU A 8 13.17 54.88 36.95
C LEU A 8 13.89 55.52 38.17
N GLN A 9 14.34 54.66 39.12
CA GLN A 9 15.76 54.31 39.38
C GLN A 9 15.91 53.29 40.53
N GLY A 10 16.75 52.26 40.38
CA GLY A 10 17.13 51.34 41.47
C GLY A 10 17.64 49.97 41.00
N SER A 11 18.95 49.86 40.87
CA SER A 11 19.80 48.74 40.43
C SER A 11 19.58 47.35 41.05
N HIS A 12 19.29 46.36 40.21
CA HIS A 12 19.72 44.96 40.37
C HIS A 12 20.02 44.40 38.99
N ILE A 13 21.31 44.31 38.62
CA ILE A 13 21.72 43.68 37.38
C ILE A 13 21.71 42.17 37.64
N TRP A 14 20.61 41.54 37.25
CA TRP A 14 20.57 40.12 36.95
C TRP A 14 21.34 39.90 35.64
N LEU A 15 22.44 39.16 35.70
CA LEU A 15 23.10 38.65 34.49
C LEU A 15 22.45 37.30 34.14
N PRO A 16 21.81 37.17 32.97
CA PRO A 16 21.17 35.92 32.59
C PRO A 16 22.21 34.88 32.17
N ILE A 17 21.87 33.66 32.52
CA ILE A 17 22.53 32.39 32.20
C ILE A 17 22.43 32.10 30.69
N LEU A 18 23.54 31.62 30.12
CA LEU A 18 23.68 30.73 28.96
C LEU A 18 22.98 31.12 27.63
N CYS A 19 23.78 31.53 26.63
CA CYS A 19 23.46 31.32 25.20
C CYS A 19 24.75 30.94 24.47
N ILE A 20 24.87 29.65 24.12
CA ILE A 20 25.91 29.10 23.25
C ILE A 20 25.51 29.43 21.81
N GLY A 21 26.22 30.38 21.20
CA GLY A 21 26.12 30.74 19.80
C GLY A 21 27.32 31.60 19.42
N LEU A 22 27.96 31.30 18.27
CA LEU A 22 29.27 31.85 17.84
C LEU A 22 29.37 33.38 17.87
N GLY A 23 28.26 34.11 17.85
CA GLY A 23 28.21 35.59 17.98
C GLY A 23 28.36 36.13 19.42
N CYS A 24 28.16 35.32 20.46
CA CYS A 24 28.20 35.78 21.86
C CYS A 24 29.61 35.75 22.50
N VAL A 25 30.55 34.99 21.93
CA VAL A 25 31.90 34.79 22.51
C VAL A 25 32.73 36.10 22.51
N ALA A 26 32.58 36.93 21.48
CA ALA A 26 33.38 38.15 21.33
C ALA A 26 33.01 39.24 22.36
N VAL A 27 31.72 39.42 22.66
CA VAL A 27 31.22 40.43 23.63
C VAL A 27 31.55 40.01 25.07
N PHE A 28 31.50 38.70 25.37
CA PHE A 28 31.87 38.14 26.67
C PHE A 28 33.36 38.38 26.99
N SER A 29 34.25 38.21 26.02
CA SER A 29 35.69 38.43 26.22
C SER A 29 36.05 39.87 26.60
N CYS A 30 35.30 40.86 26.09
CA CYS A 30 35.59 42.27 26.32
C CYS A 30 35.11 42.75 27.70
N GLN A 31 33.93 42.29 28.15
CA GLN A 31 33.42 42.58 29.49
C GLN A 31 34.16 41.80 30.59
N LEU A 32 34.56 40.56 30.32
CA LEU A 32 35.36 39.73 31.22
C LEU A 32 36.74 40.36 31.49
N ASN A 33 37.40 40.89 30.46
CA ASN A 33 38.69 41.59 30.58
C ASN A 33 38.61 42.90 31.39
N ILE A 34 37.48 43.60 31.33
CA ILE A 34 37.26 44.83 32.13
C ILE A 34 37.02 44.49 33.60
N TRP A 35 36.21 43.45 33.87
CA TRP A 35 35.95 42.95 35.22
C TRP A 35 37.23 42.40 35.87
N LEU A 36 37.97 41.54 35.17
CA LEU A 36 39.25 40.98 35.64
C LEU A 36 40.29 42.04 35.99
N LYS A 37 40.28 43.23 35.35
CA LYS A 37 41.19 44.35 35.68
C LYS A 37 40.83 45.08 36.98
N HIS A 38 39.57 45.00 37.43
CA HIS A 38 39.07 45.73 38.59
C HIS A 38 38.71 44.84 39.79
N SER A 39 38.68 43.51 39.62
CA SER A 39 38.47 42.53 40.70
C SER A 39 39.69 42.36 41.59
N SER A 40 39.48 42.02 42.86
CA SER A 40 40.53 41.58 43.78
C SER A 40 41.06 40.19 43.42
N ASP A 41 42.29 39.85 43.86
CA ASP A 41 42.87 38.51 43.61
C ASP A 41 41.97 37.38 44.11
N ARG A 42 41.27 37.60 45.23
CA ARG A 42 40.35 36.62 45.84
C ARG A 42 39.10 36.37 44.98
N GLU A 43 38.56 37.40 44.35
CA GLU A 43 37.41 37.28 43.45
C GLU A 43 37.80 36.60 42.14
N ARG A 44 39.02 36.83 41.65
CA ARG A 44 39.58 36.12 40.49
C ARG A 44 39.76 34.63 40.78
N GLU A 45 40.31 34.27 41.93
CA GLU A 45 40.45 32.86 42.33
C GLU A 45 39.10 32.15 42.49
N GLN A 46 38.10 32.80 43.10
CA GLN A 46 36.75 32.25 43.22
C GLN A 46 36.09 32.03 41.86
N TRP A 47 36.26 32.96 40.93
CA TRP A 47 35.74 32.84 39.58
C TRP A 47 36.40 31.68 38.81
N VAL A 48 37.73 31.53 38.90
CA VAL A 48 38.45 30.40 38.29
C VAL A 48 38.00 29.05 38.88
N GLN A 49 37.80 28.97 40.20
CA GLN A 49 37.30 27.75 40.84
C GLN A 49 35.86 27.43 40.43
N GLN A 50 35.03 28.47 40.28
CA GLN A 50 33.65 28.31 39.85
C GLN A 50 33.55 27.90 38.38
N GLU A 51 34.38 28.49 37.52
CA GLU A 51 34.49 28.10 36.09
C GLU A 51 34.96 26.64 35.97
N ALA A 52 35.98 26.23 36.73
CA ALA A 52 36.44 24.84 36.74
C ALA A 52 35.33 23.85 37.12
N ARG A 53 34.49 24.18 38.11
CA ARG A 53 33.31 23.37 38.49
C ARG A 53 32.25 23.33 37.40
N TYR A 54 32.05 24.44 36.67
CA TYR A 54 31.12 24.46 35.54
C TYR A 54 31.62 23.59 34.40
N GLN A 55 32.90 23.66 34.07
CA GLN A 55 33.51 22.84 33.02
C GLN A 55 33.47 21.34 33.36
N GLU A 56 33.76 20.96 34.61
CA GLU A 56 33.64 19.57 35.08
C GLU A 56 32.19 19.06 34.95
N ARG A 57 31.21 19.88 35.38
CA ARG A 57 29.79 19.52 35.28
C ARG A 57 29.28 19.44 33.84
N ILE A 58 29.83 20.26 32.93
CA ILE A 58 29.51 20.16 31.50
C ILE A 58 30.04 18.83 30.95
N GLY A 59 31.28 18.46 31.27
CA GLY A 59 31.84 17.17 30.85
C GLY A 59 31.04 15.97 31.37
N GLU A 60 30.58 16.00 32.62
CA GLU A 60 29.68 14.98 33.19
C GLU A 60 28.34 14.90 32.43
N LEU A 61 27.78 16.04 32.03
CA LEU A 61 26.51 16.09 31.29
C LEU A 61 26.68 15.59 29.86
N GLU A 62 27.77 15.96 29.19
CA GLU A 62 28.10 15.48 27.84
C GLU A 62 28.26 13.96 27.82
N GLN A 63 28.98 13.40 28.80
CA GLN A 63 29.15 11.96 28.94
C GLN A 63 27.80 11.25 29.16
N ASN A 64 26.95 11.78 30.04
CA ASN A 64 25.63 11.19 30.28
C ASN A 64 24.73 11.24 29.03
N VAL A 65 24.84 12.28 28.20
CA VAL A 65 24.09 12.36 26.94
C VAL A 65 24.58 11.29 25.96
N GLU A 66 25.90 11.12 25.79
CA GLU A 66 26.45 10.07 24.94
C GLU A 66 26.04 8.66 25.41
N ASP A 67 26.06 8.42 26.72
CA ASP A 67 25.65 7.13 27.30
C ASP A 67 24.15 6.86 27.05
N LEU A 68 23.29 7.86 27.24
CA LEU A 68 21.84 7.76 26.97
C LEU A 68 21.55 7.56 25.47
N GLU A 69 22.29 8.21 24.58
CA GLU A 69 22.17 8.01 23.13
C GLU A 69 22.57 6.58 22.75
N GLN A 70 23.63 6.03 23.36
CA GLN A 70 24.02 4.64 23.13
C GLN A 70 22.99 3.64 23.66
N GLU A 71 22.43 3.86 24.85
CA GLU A 71 21.36 3.01 25.40
C GLU A 71 20.11 3.01 24.52
N LEU A 72 19.68 4.19 24.04
CA LEU A 72 18.54 4.32 23.14
C LEU A 72 18.77 3.56 21.82
N ASN A 73 19.98 3.69 21.25
CA ASN A 73 20.32 3.04 20.00
C ASN A 73 20.45 1.52 20.15
N GLN A 74 20.90 1.04 21.31
CA GLN A 74 20.90 -0.40 21.63
C GLN A 74 19.49 -0.95 21.82
N GLN A 75 18.59 -0.21 22.48
CA GLN A 75 17.19 -0.60 22.62
C GLN A 75 16.49 -0.70 21.26
N GLN A 76 16.64 0.31 20.40
CA GLN A 76 16.06 0.29 19.04
C GLN A 76 16.60 -0.88 18.21
N ASN A 77 17.90 -1.16 18.28
CA ASN A 77 18.48 -2.30 17.57
C ASN A 77 17.97 -3.65 18.11
N ALA A 78 17.79 -3.78 19.42
CA ALA A 78 17.24 -4.99 20.03
C ALA A 78 15.77 -5.20 19.65
N GLU A 79 14.96 -4.14 19.64
CA GLU A 79 13.56 -4.18 19.20
C GLU A 79 13.44 -4.57 17.72
N ASN A 80 14.25 -3.95 16.84
CA ASN A 80 14.28 -4.30 15.42
C ASN A 80 14.69 -5.77 15.17
N LEU A 81 15.67 -6.28 15.92
CA LEU A 81 16.09 -7.69 15.83
C LEU A 81 15.01 -8.66 16.33
N THR A 82 14.22 -8.29 17.34
CA THR A 82 13.07 -9.09 17.78
C THR A 82 11.94 -9.09 16.76
N PHE A 83 11.72 -7.97 16.05
CA PHE A 83 10.66 -7.87 15.04
C PHE A 83 11.00 -8.61 13.74
N ALA A 84 12.27 -8.59 13.33
CA ALA A 84 12.74 -9.27 12.12
C ALA A 84 12.53 -10.80 12.14
N GLY A 85 12.30 -11.42 13.31
CA GLY A 85 11.95 -12.84 13.45
C GLY A 85 10.44 -13.11 13.58
N ALA A 86 9.59 -12.08 13.55
CA ALA A 86 8.14 -12.19 13.77
C ALA A 86 7.31 -12.08 12.49
N TYR A 87 7.85 -11.40 11.46
CA TYR A 87 7.15 -11.19 10.20
C TYR A 87 7.23 -12.40 9.26
N LEU A 88 6.21 -12.57 8.43
CA LEU A 88 6.24 -13.47 7.29
C LEU A 88 7.26 -12.95 6.27
N SER A 89 8.09 -13.85 5.72
CA SER A 89 9.05 -13.47 4.68
C SER A 89 8.38 -13.20 3.33
N ASP A 90 7.40 -14.02 2.97
CA ASP A 90 6.60 -13.96 1.74
C ASP A 90 5.30 -14.75 1.93
N LEU A 91 4.56 -14.97 0.84
CA LEU A 91 3.31 -15.75 0.84
C LEU A 91 3.48 -17.20 0.36
N THR A 92 4.69 -17.73 0.27
CA THR A 92 4.96 -19.08 -0.28
C THR A 92 4.17 -20.15 0.48
N GLU A 93 4.22 -20.11 1.82
CA GLU A 93 3.56 -21.07 2.70
C GLU A 93 2.08 -20.76 2.98
N GLN A 94 1.56 -19.63 2.48
CA GLN A 94 0.16 -19.24 2.67
C GLN A 94 -0.71 -19.76 1.52
N SER A 95 -1.91 -20.22 1.84
CA SER A 95 -2.91 -20.64 0.86
C SER A 95 -3.78 -19.44 0.45
N PRO A 96 -4.25 -19.39 -0.81
CA PRO A 96 -5.30 -18.46 -1.20
C PRO A 96 -6.49 -18.56 -0.26
N GLY A 97 -6.97 -17.42 0.23
CA GLY A 97 -8.06 -17.32 1.20
C GLY A 97 -7.63 -17.25 2.67
N ASP A 98 -6.36 -17.52 2.98
CA ASP A 98 -5.86 -17.36 4.35
C ASP A 98 -5.99 -15.90 4.82
N ILE A 99 -6.50 -15.73 6.05
CA ILE A 99 -6.59 -14.43 6.72
C ILE A 99 -5.32 -14.22 7.54
N LEU A 100 -4.66 -13.09 7.32
CA LEU A 100 -3.42 -12.72 7.98
C LEU A 100 -3.65 -11.63 9.03
N GLU A 101 -2.95 -11.76 10.15
CA GLU A 101 -2.87 -10.73 11.17
C GLU A 101 -1.90 -9.64 10.69
N GLU A 102 -2.31 -8.37 10.79
CA GLU A 102 -1.52 -7.22 10.35
C GLU A 102 -0.13 -7.17 11.02
N GLU A 103 -0.02 -7.62 12.27
CA GLU A 103 1.22 -7.65 13.05
C GLU A 103 2.26 -8.63 12.50
N LYS A 104 1.86 -9.55 11.62
CA LYS A 104 2.75 -10.50 10.95
C LYS A 104 3.30 -9.96 9.63
N LEU A 105 2.87 -8.79 9.19
CA LEU A 105 3.31 -8.19 7.94
C LEU A 105 4.40 -7.15 8.17
N ASP A 106 5.49 -7.29 7.42
CA ASP A 106 6.52 -6.27 7.32
C ASP A 106 6.03 -5.13 6.42
N ARG A 107 5.51 -4.07 7.06
CA ARG A 107 5.01 -2.88 6.37
C ARG A 107 6.11 -2.11 5.62
N GLU A 108 7.39 -2.25 6.02
CA GLU A 108 8.50 -1.59 5.32
C GLU A 108 8.88 -2.33 4.02
N ASN A 109 8.55 -3.62 3.92
CA ASN A 109 8.87 -4.47 2.78
C ASN A 109 7.61 -5.15 2.20
N ILE A 110 6.51 -4.40 2.09
CA ILE A 110 5.20 -4.97 1.71
C ILE A 110 5.21 -5.66 0.33
N GLY A 111 6.07 -5.20 -0.59
CA GLY A 111 6.26 -5.81 -1.92
C GLY A 111 6.69 -7.29 -1.86
N ASN A 112 7.25 -7.78 -0.74
CA ASN A 112 7.56 -9.20 -0.56
C ASN A 112 6.32 -10.10 -0.59
N TYR A 113 5.13 -9.53 -0.37
CA TYR A 113 3.86 -10.24 -0.41
C TYR A 113 3.17 -10.17 -1.78
N PHE A 114 3.78 -9.53 -2.78
CA PHE A 114 3.26 -9.38 -4.14
C PHE A 114 4.19 -10.12 -5.09
N THR A 115 3.86 -11.37 -5.38
CA THR A 115 4.79 -12.31 -6.02
C THR A 115 4.24 -12.85 -7.33
N ALA A 116 5.15 -13.09 -8.28
CA ALA A 116 4.86 -13.72 -9.56
C ALA A 116 5.73 -14.98 -9.73
N VAL A 117 5.11 -16.10 -10.09
CA VAL A 117 5.76 -17.40 -10.28
C VAL A 117 5.36 -17.97 -11.64
N SER A 118 6.36 -18.34 -12.45
CA SER A 118 6.12 -19.01 -13.74
C SER A 118 5.48 -20.38 -13.53
N ILE A 119 4.45 -20.66 -14.33
CA ILE A 119 3.76 -21.95 -14.33
C ILE A 119 4.55 -22.94 -15.18
N LYS A 120 4.81 -24.13 -14.64
CA LYS A 120 5.56 -25.20 -15.30
C LYS A 120 4.68 -26.41 -15.47
N GLU A 121 4.80 -27.05 -16.63
CA GLU A 121 4.10 -28.31 -16.87
C GLU A 121 4.42 -29.34 -15.77
N GLY A 122 3.36 -29.88 -15.17
CA GLY A 122 3.43 -30.84 -14.07
C GLY A 122 3.48 -30.24 -12.66
N ASP A 123 3.63 -28.93 -12.49
CA ASP A 123 3.53 -28.30 -11.17
C ASP A 123 2.08 -28.22 -10.66
N GLU A 124 1.92 -27.78 -9.40
CA GLU A 124 0.61 -27.73 -8.73
C GLU A 124 -0.38 -26.81 -9.45
N ILE A 125 0.08 -25.64 -9.91
CA ILE A 125 -0.78 -24.67 -10.59
C ILE A 125 -1.21 -25.20 -11.95
N TYR A 126 -0.28 -25.76 -12.73
CA TYR A 126 -0.59 -26.42 -14.00
C TYR A 126 -1.62 -27.54 -13.81
N GLN A 127 -1.44 -28.40 -12.81
CA GLN A 127 -2.38 -29.50 -12.54
C GLN A 127 -3.78 -28.98 -12.19
N ARG A 128 -3.87 -27.81 -11.55
CA ARG A 128 -5.15 -27.19 -11.17
C ARG A 128 -5.92 -26.62 -12.37
N ILE A 129 -5.21 -26.02 -13.33
CA ILE A 129 -5.81 -25.32 -14.49
C ILE A 129 -5.93 -26.18 -15.75
N ASN A 130 -5.10 -27.21 -15.90
CA ASN A 130 -5.04 -28.01 -17.13
C ASN A 130 -6.33 -28.81 -17.37
N GLY A 131 -6.86 -28.70 -18.59
CA GLY A 131 -8.15 -29.27 -18.98
C GLY A 131 -9.35 -28.43 -18.55
N LYS A 132 -9.12 -27.37 -17.76
CA LYS A 132 -10.13 -26.47 -17.21
C LYS A 132 -10.01 -25.07 -17.83
N SER A 133 -9.62 -24.07 -17.04
CA SER A 133 -9.39 -22.69 -17.46
C SER A 133 -8.22 -22.57 -18.43
N TYR A 134 -7.31 -23.56 -18.47
CA TYR A 134 -6.30 -23.71 -19.51
C TYR A 134 -6.48 -25.04 -20.26
N ARG A 135 -6.33 -24.98 -21.58
CA ARG A 135 -6.23 -26.14 -22.46
C ARG A 135 -5.16 -25.86 -23.50
N GLU A 136 -4.43 -26.88 -23.94
CA GLU A 136 -3.49 -26.70 -25.06
C GLU A 136 -4.24 -26.12 -26.27
N ASN A 137 -3.69 -25.05 -26.83
CA ASN A 137 -4.34 -24.24 -27.86
C ASN A 137 -3.29 -23.46 -28.68
N ASP A 138 -3.71 -22.89 -29.81
CA ASP A 138 -2.84 -22.16 -30.75
C ASP A 138 -2.74 -20.64 -30.44
N ASN A 139 -3.40 -20.16 -29.39
CA ASN A 139 -3.64 -18.74 -29.11
C ASN A 139 -2.81 -18.20 -27.94
N ILE A 140 -2.57 -19.01 -26.91
CA ILE A 140 -1.73 -18.68 -25.76
C ILE A 140 -1.05 -19.93 -25.20
N SER A 141 0.25 -19.80 -24.97
CA SER A 141 1.10 -20.83 -24.38
C SER A 141 1.13 -20.74 -22.86
N LEU A 142 1.52 -21.84 -22.19
CA LEU A 142 1.63 -21.86 -20.74
C LEU A 142 2.73 -20.92 -20.22
N ASP A 143 3.82 -20.74 -20.97
CA ASP A 143 4.94 -19.86 -20.60
C ASP A 143 4.62 -18.37 -20.76
N GLU A 144 3.55 -18.05 -21.48
CA GLU A 144 2.97 -16.70 -21.53
C GLU A 144 2.12 -16.36 -20.29
N LEU A 145 1.79 -17.35 -19.46
CA LEU A 145 1.01 -17.17 -18.24
C LEU A 145 1.89 -17.21 -16.99
N VAL A 146 1.55 -16.36 -16.03
CA VAL A 146 2.23 -16.31 -14.73
C VAL A 146 1.21 -16.29 -13.60
N TYR A 147 1.49 -17.06 -12.56
CA TYR A 147 0.68 -17.12 -11.36
C TYR A 147 1.13 -16.05 -10.38
N LEU A 148 0.17 -15.25 -9.91
CA LEU A 148 0.36 -14.19 -8.93
C LEU A 148 -0.22 -14.62 -7.59
N LYS A 149 0.49 -14.28 -6.51
CA LYS A 149 -0.03 -14.35 -5.14
C LYS A 149 0.20 -12.99 -4.47
N MET A 150 -0.85 -12.42 -3.90
CA MET A 150 -0.87 -11.03 -3.42
C MET A 150 -1.83 -10.84 -2.24
N LEU A 151 -1.68 -9.74 -1.51
CA LEU A 151 -2.59 -9.37 -0.41
C LEU A 151 -3.71 -8.46 -0.91
N HIS A 152 -4.88 -8.58 -0.29
CA HIS A 152 -5.99 -7.64 -0.45
C HIS A 152 -6.76 -7.50 0.88
N TYR A 153 -7.55 -6.45 1.02
CA TYR A 153 -8.54 -6.35 2.09
C TYR A 153 -9.88 -6.90 1.58
N ASN A 154 -10.53 -7.78 2.33
CA ASN A 154 -11.90 -8.20 2.01
C ASN A 154 -12.94 -7.18 2.49
N PHE A 155 -14.23 -7.37 2.18
CA PHE A 155 -15.29 -6.45 2.65
C PHE A 155 -15.55 -6.51 4.17
N GLN A 156 -14.83 -7.37 4.90
CA GLN A 156 -14.81 -7.38 6.37
C GLN A 156 -13.63 -6.57 6.91
N GLY A 157 -12.80 -5.98 6.04
CA GLY A 157 -11.59 -5.26 6.39
C GLY A 157 -10.45 -6.17 6.83
N GLU A 158 -10.52 -7.47 6.53
CA GLU A 158 -9.48 -8.44 6.89
C GLU A 158 -8.45 -8.56 5.76
N ILE A 159 -7.17 -8.71 6.12
CA ILE A 159 -6.11 -8.95 5.15
C ILE A 159 -6.17 -10.40 4.71
N GLN A 160 -6.42 -10.62 3.43
CA GLN A 160 -6.59 -11.95 2.84
C GLN A 160 -5.58 -12.18 1.72
N VAL A 161 -5.09 -13.42 1.63
CA VAL A 161 -4.24 -13.87 0.51
C VAL A 161 -5.12 -14.12 -0.71
N GLY A 162 -4.85 -13.41 -1.80
CA GLY A 162 -5.46 -13.60 -3.12
C GLY A 162 -4.54 -14.30 -4.10
N GLU A 163 -5.12 -14.79 -5.19
CA GLU A 163 -4.39 -15.40 -6.30
C GLU A 163 -4.99 -15.03 -7.66
N MET A 164 -4.14 -14.96 -8.68
CA MET A 164 -4.55 -14.61 -10.03
C MET A 164 -3.59 -15.21 -11.06
N ILE A 165 -4.06 -15.50 -12.27
CA ILE A 165 -3.18 -15.80 -13.41
C ILE A 165 -3.38 -14.71 -14.45
N VAL A 166 -2.27 -14.14 -14.93
CA VAL A 166 -2.26 -13.10 -15.97
C VAL A 166 -1.20 -13.41 -17.02
N HIS A 167 -1.24 -12.67 -18.13
CA HIS A 167 -0.18 -12.67 -19.12
C HIS A 167 1.12 -12.15 -18.50
N ARG A 168 2.25 -12.80 -18.78
CA ARG A 168 3.56 -12.49 -18.20
C ARG A 168 4.01 -11.03 -18.37
N GLU A 169 3.59 -10.39 -19.46
CA GLU A 169 3.91 -8.98 -19.73
C GLU A 169 3.11 -7.99 -18.89
N LEU A 170 2.00 -8.42 -18.28
CA LEU A 170 1.18 -7.58 -17.41
C LEU A 170 1.45 -7.81 -15.92
N ALA A 171 2.31 -8.77 -15.59
CA ALA A 171 2.51 -9.22 -14.23
C ALA A 171 2.99 -8.10 -13.30
N GLU A 172 3.96 -7.29 -13.75
CA GLU A 172 4.50 -6.17 -12.99
C GLU A 172 3.43 -5.08 -12.80
N ASP A 173 2.78 -4.63 -13.89
CA ASP A 173 1.68 -3.66 -13.83
C ASP A 173 0.58 -4.09 -12.84
N VAL A 174 0.16 -5.36 -12.89
CA VAL A 174 -0.89 -5.88 -12.04
C VAL A 174 -0.43 -5.94 -10.58
N LEU A 175 0.78 -6.40 -10.29
CA LEU A 175 1.28 -6.41 -8.92
C LEU A 175 1.40 -5.00 -8.34
N GLU A 176 1.86 -4.02 -9.14
CA GLU A 176 1.96 -2.61 -8.72
C GLU A 176 0.56 -2.03 -8.41
N ILE A 177 -0.41 -2.23 -9.30
CA ILE A 177 -1.81 -1.79 -9.08
C ILE A 177 -2.37 -2.39 -7.80
N PHE A 178 -2.27 -3.71 -7.62
CA PHE A 178 -2.86 -4.37 -6.45
C PHE A 178 -2.11 -4.06 -5.16
N GLN A 179 -0.79 -3.80 -5.22
CA GLN A 179 -0.05 -3.30 -4.07
C GLN A 179 -0.54 -1.93 -3.65
N GLU A 180 -0.72 -1.00 -4.59
CA GLU A 180 -1.21 0.35 -4.27
C GLU A 180 -2.67 0.33 -3.78
N LEU A 181 -3.52 -0.54 -4.35
CA LEU A 181 -4.86 -0.80 -3.81
C LEU A 181 -4.80 -1.29 -2.36
N PHE A 182 -3.93 -2.25 -2.05
CA PHE A 182 -3.77 -2.78 -0.71
C PHE A 182 -3.24 -1.74 0.29
N GLU A 183 -2.24 -0.95 -0.10
CA GLU A 183 -1.70 0.14 0.74
C GLU A 183 -2.75 1.21 1.06
N ASN A 184 -3.72 1.41 0.17
CA ASN A 184 -4.86 2.30 0.37
C ASN A 184 -6.09 1.61 0.99
N GLN A 185 -5.94 0.38 1.48
CA GLN A 185 -7.02 -0.41 2.09
C GLN A 185 -8.25 -0.58 1.18
N TYR A 186 -8.05 -0.58 -0.14
CA TYR A 186 -9.12 -0.82 -1.09
C TYR A 186 -9.64 -2.25 -0.94
N GLU A 187 -10.95 -2.39 -0.79
CA GLU A 187 -11.56 -3.67 -0.50
C GLU A 187 -11.96 -4.43 -1.78
N ILE A 188 -11.57 -5.70 -1.84
CA ILE A 188 -11.91 -6.68 -2.87
C ILE A 188 -12.54 -7.87 -2.16
N GLN A 189 -13.77 -8.26 -2.49
CA GLN A 189 -14.49 -9.27 -1.72
C GLN A 189 -13.78 -10.63 -1.68
N SER A 190 -13.23 -11.06 -2.82
CA SER A 190 -12.46 -12.29 -2.94
C SER A 190 -11.65 -12.30 -4.22
N MET A 191 -10.56 -13.10 -4.23
CA MET A 191 -9.66 -13.22 -5.37
C MET A 191 -9.09 -14.64 -5.47
N TYR A 192 -9.71 -15.45 -6.32
CA TYR A 192 -9.38 -16.85 -6.56
C TYR A 192 -9.30 -17.15 -8.06
N LEU A 193 -8.57 -18.21 -8.42
CA LEU A 193 -8.64 -18.73 -9.79
C LEU A 193 -10.05 -19.24 -10.11
N VAL A 194 -10.50 -18.98 -11.33
CA VAL A 194 -11.82 -19.42 -11.84
C VAL A 194 -12.00 -20.94 -11.72
N ASP A 195 -10.90 -21.71 -11.68
CA ASP A 195 -10.86 -23.16 -11.51
C ASP A 195 -11.48 -23.67 -10.20
N ASN A 196 -11.62 -22.82 -9.17
CA ASN A 196 -12.39 -23.13 -7.96
C ASN A 196 -13.88 -23.22 -8.22
N TYR A 197 -14.36 -22.59 -9.30
CA TYR A 197 -15.75 -22.52 -9.71
C TYR A 197 -16.01 -23.37 -10.96
N TRP A 198 -15.13 -24.35 -11.23
CA TRP A 198 -15.19 -25.13 -12.46
C TRP A 198 -16.54 -25.86 -12.63
N ALA A 199 -17.31 -25.44 -13.63
CA ALA A 199 -18.64 -25.95 -13.93
C ALA A 199 -18.67 -26.83 -15.22
N GLY A 200 -17.50 -27.28 -15.68
CA GLY A 200 -17.35 -28.17 -16.84
C GLY A 200 -16.93 -27.47 -18.13
N ASN A 201 -17.14 -26.16 -18.23
CA ASN A 201 -16.61 -25.32 -19.31
C ASN A 201 -16.29 -23.91 -18.78
N GLY A 202 -15.57 -23.11 -19.57
CA GLY A 202 -15.12 -21.79 -19.16
C GLY A 202 -16.24 -20.78 -18.95
N GLU A 203 -17.31 -20.81 -19.74
CA GLU A 203 -18.45 -19.87 -19.64
C GLU A 203 -19.28 -20.10 -18.37
N ASP A 204 -19.65 -21.35 -18.08
CA ASP A 204 -20.40 -21.66 -16.85
C ASP A 204 -19.54 -21.45 -15.60
N SER A 205 -18.21 -21.62 -15.70
CA SER A 205 -17.29 -21.36 -14.59
C SER A 205 -17.12 -19.86 -14.32
N ASP A 206 -17.11 -19.06 -15.39
CA ASP A 206 -17.13 -17.60 -15.33
C ASP A 206 -18.38 -17.11 -14.60
N PHE A 207 -19.55 -17.60 -15.03
CA PHE A 207 -20.83 -17.30 -14.41
C PHE A 207 -20.82 -17.66 -12.91
N ALA A 208 -20.33 -18.86 -12.56
CA ALA A 208 -20.24 -19.30 -11.17
C ALA A 208 -19.26 -18.48 -10.32
N SER A 209 -18.17 -18.00 -10.91
CA SER A 209 -17.19 -17.11 -10.27
C SER A 209 -17.81 -15.72 -9.99
N ILE A 210 -18.55 -15.17 -10.96
CA ILE A 210 -19.26 -13.89 -10.82
C ILE A 210 -20.36 -13.98 -9.75
N GLU A 211 -21.12 -15.08 -9.71
CA GLU A 211 -22.12 -15.32 -8.65
C GLU A 211 -21.52 -15.32 -7.24
N ALA A 212 -20.25 -15.74 -7.13
CA ALA A 212 -19.50 -15.72 -5.87
C ALA A 212 -18.82 -14.37 -5.56
N ASN A 213 -19.02 -13.35 -6.40
CA ASN A 213 -18.34 -12.05 -6.31
C ASN A 213 -16.80 -12.17 -6.29
N ASN A 214 -16.27 -13.05 -7.15
CA ASN A 214 -14.84 -13.32 -7.24
C ASN A 214 -14.16 -12.42 -8.26
N THR A 215 -13.17 -11.65 -7.82
CA THR A 215 -12.25 -10.93 -8.70
C THR A 215 -11.34 -11.93 -9.39
N SER A 216 -11.30 -11.90 -10.72
CA SER A 216 -10.61 -12.93 -11.51
C SER A 216 -10.02 -12.40 -12.81
N ALA A 217 -9.15 -13.18 -13.45
CA ALA A 217 -8.45 -12.78 -14.67
C ALA A 217 -8.46 -13.90 -15.71
N PHE A 218 -7.44 -14.76 -15.75
CA PHE A 218 -7.35 -15.77 -16.80
C PHE A 218 -8.49 -16.81 -16.79
N ASN A 219 -9.14 -16.96 -17.94
CA ASN A 219 -10.12 -18.02 -18.22
C ASN A 219 -10.17 -18.26 -19.73
N TYR A 220 -9.65 -19.39 -20.22
CA TYR A 220 -9.65 -19.71 -21.65
C TYR A 220 -11.04 -20.05 -22.17
N ARG A 221 -11.74 -19.04 -22.69
CA ARG A 221 -13.08 -19.13 -23.26
C ARG A 221 -13.33 -18.10 -24.37
N GLU A 222 -14.41 -18.32 -25.11
CA GLU A 222 -14.98 -17.32 -26.00
C GLU A 222 -15.65 -16.19 -25.20
N VAL A 223 -15.83 -15.03 -25.83
CA VAL A 223 -16.64 -13.93 -25.29
C VAL A 223 -18.09 -14.36 -25.15
N THR A 224 -18.77 -13.82 -24.14
CA THR A 224 -20.17 -14.16 -23.84
C THR A 224 -21.07 -13.90 -25.04
N GLY A 225 -21.77 -14.94 -25.50
CA GLY A 225 -22.67 -14.86 -26.67
C GLY A 225 -21.99 -14.67 -28.03
N GLY A 226 -20.65 -14.79 -28.12
CA GLY A 226 -19.87 -14.68 -29.35
C GLY A 226 -19.12 -15.96 -29.72
N THR A 227 -18.18 -15.82 -30.68
CA THR A 227 -17.27 -16.90 -31.12
C THR A 227 -15.80 -16.49 -31.13
N SER A 228 -15.51 -15.25 -30.77
CA SER A 228 -14.14 -14.75 -30.60
C SER A 228 -13.65 -15.04 -29.19
N LEU A 229 -12.36 -15.27 -29.01
CA LEU A 229 -11.76 -15.42 -27.69
C LEU A 229 -11.91 -14.13 -26.87
N SER A 230 -12.19 -14.30 -25.58
CA SER A 230 -12.18 -13.22 -24.60
C SER A 230 -10.76 -12.72 -24.31
N ASN A 231 -10.58 -11.47 -23.90
CA ASN A 231 -9.29 -10.99 -23.40
C ASN A 231 -8.84 -11.70 -22.11
N HIS A 232 -9.80 -12.26 -21.35
CA HIS A 232 -9.51 -13.20 -20.26
C HIS A 232 -8.81 -14.47 -20.74
N ALA A 233 -9.08 -14.93 -21.96
CA ALA A 233 -8.44 -16.10 -22.54
C ALA A 233 -6.95 -15.88 -22.86
N TYR A 234 -6.50 -14.62 -22.88
CA TYR A 234 -5.09 -14.25 -23.06
C TYR A 234 -4.42 -13.82 -21.75
N GLY A 235 -5.14 -13.86 -20.62
CA GLY A 235 -4.64 -13.34 -19.34
C GLY A 235 -4.46 -11.82 -19.35
N ARG A 236 -5.21 -11.11 -20.20
CA ARG A 236 -5.07 -9.67 -20.45
C ARG A 236 -6.26 -8.83 -19.98
N ALA A 237 -7.18 -9.47 -19.26
CA ALA A 237 -8.31 -8.82 -18.64
C ALA A 237 -8.45 -9.25 -17.18
N ILE A 238 -8.99 -8.34 -16.37
CA ILE A 238 -9.24 -8.51 -14.93
C ILE A 238 -10.64 -7.96 -14.64
N ASP A 239 -11.44 -8.76 -13.96
CA ASP A 239 -12.77 -8.38 -13.46
C ASP A 239 -12.70 -8.08 -11.96
N ILE A 240 -13.11 -6.88 -11.55
CA ILE A 240 -13.05 -6.41 -10.15
C ILE A 240 -14.45 -6.37 -9.52
N ASN A 241 -14.64 -7.08 -8.40
CA ASN A 241 -15.88 -7.10 -7.60
C ASN A 241 -17.16 -7.18 -8.47
N PRO A 242 -17.37 -8.27 -9.22
CA PRO A 242 -18.43 -8.41 -10.23
C PRO A 242 -19.85 -8.03 -9.76
N GLN A 243 -20.17 -8.28 -8.49
CA GLN A 243 -21.48 -7.96 -7.93
C GLN A 243 -21.71 -6.44 -7.84
N GLN A 244 -20.66 -5.69 -7.50
CA GLN A 244 -20.71 -4.23 -7.38
C GLN A 244 -20.51 -3.54 -8.73
N ASN A 245 -19.91 -4.24 -9.69
CA ASN A 245 -19.56 -3.73 -11.00
C ASN A 245 -20.06 -4.66 -12.10
N PRO A 246 -21.38 -4.84 -12.25
CA PRO A 246 -21.92 -5.86 -13.14
C PRO A 246 -21.73 -5.56 -14.63
N TYR A 247 -21.71 -6.61 -15.44
CA TYR A 247 -21.96 -6.53 -16.88
C TYR A 247 -23.45 -6.23 -17.14
N VAL A 248 -23.73 -5.14 -17.87
CA VAL A 248 -25.08 -4.64 -18.14
C VAL A 248 -25.23 -4.29 -19.61
N TRP A 249 -26.30 -4.74 -20.25
CA TRP A 249 -26.68 -4.31 -21.60
C TRP A 249 -28.02 -3.61 -21.60
N PHE A 250 -28.20 -2.69 -22.55
CA PHE A 250 -29.41 -1.90 -22.69
C PHE A 250 -30.17 -2.32 -23.94
N ASP A 251 -31.48 -2.53 -23.79
CA ASP A 251 -32.35 -2.79 -24.92
C ASP A 251 -32.66 -1.51 -25.73
N ARG A 252 -33.45 -1.63 -26.79
CA ARG A 252 -33.79 -0.48 -27.66
C ARG A 252 -34.60 0.61 -26.95
N SER A 253 -35.24 0.30 -25.83
CA SER A 253 -35.93 1.29 -24.97
C SER A 253 -35.01 1.94 -23.94
N GLY A 254 -33.74 1.51 -23.84
CA GLY A 254 -32.82 1.95 -22.82
C GLY A 254 -33.05 1.26 -21.47
N THR A 255 -33.78 0.13 -21.43
CA THR A 255 -33.96 -0.64 -20.20
C THR A 255 -32.73 -1.51 -19.98
N ALA A 256 -32.12 -1.38 -18.80
CA ALA A 256 -31.00 -2.20 -18.38
C ALA A 256 -31.40 -3.68 -18.27
N GLN A 257 -30.48 -4.56 -18.62
CA GLN A 257 -30.58 -6.01 -18.54
C GLN A 257 -29.24 -6.54 -18.00
N TRP A 258 -29.30 -7.54 -17.14
CA TRP A 258 -28.15 -8.17 -16.50
C TRP A 258 -28.50 -9.64 -16.17
N SER A 259 -27.49 -10.47 -15.95
CA SER A 259 -27.67 -11.91 -15.73
C SER A 259 -27.55 -12.35 -14.27
N HIS A 260 -27.00 -11.49 -13.39
CA HIS A 260 -26.65 -11.84 -12.02
C HIS A 260 -27.53 -11.07 -11.02
N GLU A 261 -28.53 -11.75 -10.45
CA GLU A 261 -29.50 -11.13 -9.51
C GLU A 261 -28.82 -10.58 -8.25
N ASN A 262 -27.65 -11.13 -7.88
CA ASN A 262 -26.87 -10.61 -6.75
C ASN A 262 -26.41 -9.15 -6.96
N ALA A 263 -26.42 -8.63 -8.19
CA ALA A 263 -26.01 -7.28 -8.56
C ALA A 263 -27.18 -6.28 -8.67
N ASP A 264 -28.42 -6.70 -8.38
CA ASP A 264 -29.64 -5.86 -8.52
C ASP A 264 -29.50 -4.46 -7.91
N ALA A 265 -28.84 -4.35 -6.74
CA ALA A 265 -28.63 -3.09 -6.05
C ALA A 265 -27.71 -2.12 -6.80
N TYR A 266 -26.82 -2.64 -7.66
CA TYR A 266 -25.72 -1.91 -8.31
C TYR A 266 -26.00 -1.57 -9.79
N ILE A 267 -27.18 -1.95 -10.30
CA ILE A 267 -27.60 -1.62 -11.68
C ILE A 267 -27.81 -0.12 -11.85
N ASN A 268 -28.38 0.54 -10.84
CA ASN A 268 -28.46 1.99 -10.84
C ASN A 268 -27.13 2.61 -10.40
N ARG A 269 -26.32 3.05 -11.37
CA ARG A 269 -25.00 3.67 -11.11
C ARG A 269 -25.08 5.07 -10.47
N GLU A 270 -26.26 5.66 -10.34
CA GLU A 270 -26.47 6.90 -9.57
C GLU A 270 -26.62 6.64 -8.05
N SER A 271 -26.43 5.39 -7.60
CA SER A 271 -26.45 5.06 -6.18
C SER A 271 -25.14 5.42 -5.49
N ASP A 272 -25.20 5.92 -4.25
CA ASP A 272 -24.02 6.13 -3.38
C ASP A 272 -23.55 4.83 -2.70
N LEU A 273 -23.73 3.67 -3.35
CA LEU A 273 -23.32 2.38 -2.79
C LEU A 273 -21.80 2.21 -2.85
N ALA A 274 -21.23 1.53 -1.86
CA ALA A 274 -19.80 1.29 -1.77
C ALA A 274 -19.28 0.37 -2.90
N HIS A 275 -17.97 0.49 -3.20
CA HIS A 275 -17.23 -0.32 -4.18
C HIS A 275 -17.70 -0.23 -5.64
N VAL A 276 -18.58 0.73 -5.94
CA VAL A 276 -18.91 1.15 -7.30
C VAL A 276 -17.66 1.79 -7.93
N ILE A 277 -17.22 1.25 -9.06
CA ILE A 277 -16.16 1.83 -9.88
C ILE A 277 -16.75 2.90 -10.80
N ASP A 278 -16.21 4.10 -10.69
CA ASP A 278 -16.40 5.22 -11.60
C ASP A 278 -15.02 5.85 -11.90
N HIS A 279 -15.01 7.00 -12.59
CA HIS A 279 -13.77 7.66 -12.96
C HIS A 279 -13.02 8.32 -11.79
N GLU A 280 -13.69 8.53 -10.65
CA GLU A 280 -13.11 9.11 -9.44
C GLU A 280 -12.58 8.00 -8.51
N ASN A 281 -13.00 6.74 -8.73
CA ASN A 281 -12.56 5.57 -7.98
C ASN A 281 -11.07 5.27 -8.21
N LEU A 282 -10.35 4.97 -7.11
CA LEU A 282 -8.92 4.64 -7.12
C LEU A 282 -8.60 3.46 -8.05
N CYS A 283 -9.43 2.42 -8.06
CA CYS A 283 -9.22 1.25 -8.92
C CYS A 283 -9.17 1.66 -10.39
N TYR A 284 -10.14 2.45 -10.86
CA TYR A 284 -10.13 2.95 -12.24
C TYR A 284 -8.86 3.77 -12.53
N GLN A 285 -8.48 4.68 -11.63
CA GLN A 285 -7.34 5.57 -11.82
C GLN A 285 -6.02 4.80 -11.98
N LEU A 286 -5.79 3.80 -11.14
CA LEU A 286 -4.59 2.96 -11.20
C LEU A 286 -4.56 2.13 -12.49
N PHE A 287 -5.64 1.44 -12.82
CA PHE A 287 -5.71 0.68 -14.08
C PHE A 287 -5.49 1.58 -15.30
N ALA A 288 -6.10 2.77 -15.34
CA ALA A 288 -5.93 3.73 -16.42
C ALA A 288 -4.49 4.28 -16.50
N GLU A 289 -3.83 4.54 -15.37
CA GLU A 289 -2.42 4.99 -15.32
C GLU A 289 -1.47 3.94 -15.91
N HIS A 290 -1.74 2.66 -15.67
CA HIS A 290 -1.03 1.55 -16.29
C HIS A 290 -1.49 1.25 -17.72
N GLY A 291 -2.38 2.06 -18.30
CA GLY A 291 -2.79 1.95 -19.70
C GLY A 291 -3.79 0.83 -19.99
N PHE A 292 -4.53 0.36 -18.99
CA PHE A 292 -5.71 -0.47 -19.21
C PHE A 292 -6.88 0.40 -19.67
N SER A 293 -7.71 -0.15 -20.55
CA SER A 293 -9.04 0.39 -20.84
C SER A 293 -10.08 -0.24 -19.93
N TRP A 294 -11.14 0.50 -19.63
CA TRP A 294 -12.23 0.05 -18.76
C TRP A 294 -13.50 -0.24 -19.56
N GLY A 295 -14.14 -1.39 -19.29
CA GLY A 295 -15.39 -1.81 -19.92
C GLY A 295 -16.59 -0.95 -19.54
N GLY A 296 -16.50 -0.19 -18.45
CA GLY A 296 -17.48 0.83 -18.09
C GLY A 296 -17.55 2.00 -19.08
N ASP A 297 -16.54 2.18 -19.94
CA ASP A 297 -16.52 3.21 -20.98
C ASP A 297 -17.13 2.77 -22.30
N TRP A 298 -17.36 1.46 -22.52
CA TRP A 298 -17.96 0.95 -23.74
C TRP A 298 -19.38 1.48 -23.94
N ASP A 299 -19.86 1.59 -25.19
CA ASP A 299 -21.19 2.15 -25.45
C ASP A 299 -22.33 1.25 -24.94
N ASN A 300 -22.37 0.01 -25.43
CA ASN A 300 -23.29 -1.05 -25.04
C ASN A 300 -22.77 -2.39 -25.60
N PRO A 301 -22.60 -3.45 -24.79
CA PRO A 301 -22.80 -3.51 -23.34
C PRO A 301 -21.81 -2.63 -22.55
N LYS A 302 -22.16 -2.32 -21.31
CA LYS A 302 -21.28 -1.76 -20.28
C LYS A 302 -20.77 -2.90 -19.42
N ASP A 303 -19.46 -3.02 -19.26
CA ASP A 303 -18.86 -4.05 -18.41
C ASP A 303 -18.05 -3.41 -17.28
N TYR A 304 -18.73 -3.08 -16.17
CA TYR A 304 -18.13 -2.23 -15.13
C TYR A 304 -17.00 -2.91 -14.35
N GLN A 305 -16.98 -4.23 -14.30
CA GLN A 305 -15.93 -5.03 -13.64
C GLN A 305 -14.65 -5.09 -14.47
N HIS A 306 -14.78 -4.96 -15.80
CA HIS A 306 -13.78 -5.40 -16.75
C HIS A 306 -12.74 -4.34 -17.03
N PHE A 307 -11.48 -4.68 -16.81
CA PHE A 307 -10.31 -3.91 -17.26
C PHE A 307 -9.49 -4.77 -18.21
N GLU A 308 -9.05 -4.21 -19.34
CA GLU A 308 -8.22 -4.93 -20.30
C GLU A 308 -7.07 -4.11 -20.85
N LYS A 309 -5.98 -4.77 -21.21
CA LYS A 309 -4.83 -4.16 -21.87
C LYS A 309 -4.39 -4.97 -23.08
N SER A 310 -4.62 -4.41 -24.26
CA SER A 310 -4.25 -5.01 -25.54
C SER A 310 -2.73 -5.09 -25.73
N LEU A 311 -2.29 -5.96 -26.65
CA LEU A 311 -0.91 -6.01 -27.13
C LEU A 311 -0.53 -4.65 -27.76
N GLN A 312 0.62 -4.10 -27.38
CA GLN A 312 1.26 -2.98 -28.10
C GLN A 312 2.09 -3.49 -29.28
#